data_AF-A0A7C5RA38-F1
#
_entry.id   AF-A0A7C5RA38-F1
#
_cell.length_a   1.000
_cell.length_b   1.000
_cell.length_c   1.000
_cell.angle_alpha   90.00
_cell.angle_beta   90.00
_cell.angle_gamma   90.00
#
_symmetry.space_group_name_H-M   'P 1'
#
loop_
_entity.id
_entity.type
_entity.pdbx_description
1 polymer ?
#
loop_
_entity_poly.entity_id
_entity_poly.type
_entity_poly.pdbx_seq_one_letter_code
_entity_poly.pdbx_strand_id
1 'polypeptide(L)'
;MLGLIILPVQASAQTTDGTPSSSLSARLMLSGAALAAASLSANGSSREENCLRTARWIGAGIGVGIGLLHTYWSIAYPPHVGIPLWKQLAVGLPSAVISGVVGYHMTGWATRRIMAGSPGRAKAALKGALYGFLTGAAILTTNAVPFFLGSYYLKTLHFNFEGGHIPLKILGTSVLGGIAYGGTVGALAGIVYGPCVSLYMKF
;
A
#
# COMPACT_ATOMS: atom_id res chain seq x y z
N MET A 1 -10.69 -32.66 19.00
CA MET A 1 -9.93 -32.97 20.23
C MET A 1 -10.12 -31.80 21.19
N LEU A 2 -11.01 -31.99 22.16
CA LEU A 2 -11.38 -31.00 23.19
C LEU A 2 -10.59 -31.33 24.46
N GLY A 3 -9.65 -30.45 24.83
CA GLY A 3 -8.89 -30.55 26.07
C GLY A 3 -9.63 -29.88 27.22
N LEU A 4 -10.32 -30.69 28.01
CA LEU A 4 -10.97 -30.34 29.27
C LEU A 4 -9.88 -30.14 30.34
N ILE A 5 -9.69 -28.91 30.82
CA ILE A 5 -8.81 -28.64 31.97
C ILE A 5 -9.67 -28.60 33.24
N ILE A 6 -9.39 -29.55 34.12
CA ILE A 6 -9.99 -29.76 35.43
C ILE A 6 -9.44 -28.71 36.40
N LEU A 7 -10.33 -27.94 37.04
CA LEU A 7 -10.00 -27.06 38.17
C LEU A 7 -10.04 -27.86 39.49
N PRO A 8 -9.08 -27.68 40.41
CA PRO A 8 -9.23 -28.18 41.76
C PRO A 8 -10.13 -27.25 42.59
N VAL A 9 -11.16 -27.85 43.18
CA VAL A 9 -11.95 -27.31 44.28
C VAL A 9 -11.07 -27.29 45.53
N GLN A 10 -10.79 -26.10 46.08
CA GLN A 10 -10.33 -25.98 47.45
C GLN A 10 -11.45 -25.39 48.32
N ALA A 11 -11.81 -26.18 49.32
CA ALA A 11 -12.83 -25.91 50.31
C ALA A 11 -12.41 -24.77 51.26
N SER A 12 -13.44 -24.04 51.66
CA SER A 12 -13.48 -22.89 52.56
C SER A 12 -12.81 -23.13 53.91
N ALA A 13 -11.93 -22.20 54.31
CA ALA A 13 -11.75 -21.80 55.69
C ALA A 13 -12.31 -20.37 55.83
N GLN A 14 -13.48 -20.25 56.47
CA GLN A 14 -14.07 -18.97 56.87
C GLN A 14 -13.27 -18.42 58.05
N THR A 15 -12.44 -17.41 57.80
CA THR A 15 -12.07 -16.42 58.80
C THR A 15 -12.93 -15.19 58.58
N THR A 16 -13.81 -14.94 59.54
CA THR A 16 -14.62 -13.72 59.64
C THR A 16 -13.72 -12.56 60.07
N ASP A 17 -13.14 -11.87 59.10
CA ASP A 17 -12.62 -10.52 59.31
C ASP A 17 -13.38 -9.54 58.42
N GLY A 18 -14.00 -8.56 59.08
CA GLY A 18 -14.79 -7.53 58.46
C GLY A 18 -13.91 -6.61 57.61
N THR A 19 -14.11 -6.64 56.29
CA THR A 19 -14.10 -5.48 55.39
C THR A 19 -14.68 -5.90 54.03
N PRO A 20 -16.02 -5.93 53.86
CA PRO A 20 -16.64 -6.31 52.60
C PRO A 20 -16.89 -5.06 51.74
N SER A 21 -15.97 -4.67 50.85
CA SER A 21 -16.31 -3.84 49.66
C SER A 21 -15.15 -3.58 48.69
N SER A 22 -13.91 -3.55 49.15
CA SER A 22 -12.78 -3.07 48.34
C SER A 22 -12.25 -4.09 47.33
N SER A 23 -12.26 -5.39 47.66
CA SER A 23 -11.69 -6.45 46.81
C SER A 23 -12.58 -6.83 45.61
N LEU A 24 -13.90 -6.75 45.76
CA LEU A 24 -14.85 -7.04 44.68
C LEU A 24 -14.88 -5.89 43.66
N SER A 25 -14.85 -4.65 44.14
CA SER A 25 -14.76 -3.44 43.33
C SER A 25 -13.47 -3.40 42.52
N ALA A 26 -12.33 -3.77 43.13
CA ALA A 26 -11.05 -3.86 42.43
C ALA A 26 -11.04 -4.92 41.32
N ARG A 27 -11.66 -6.10 41.55
CA ARG A 27 -11.76 -7.17 40.54
C ARG A 27 -12.69 -6.81 39.39
N LEU A 28 -13.81 -6.12 39.65
CA LEU A 28 -14.72 -5.60 38.62
C LEU A 28 -14.07 -4.49 37.78
N MET A 29 -13.30 -3.60 38.41
CA MET A 29 -12.54 -2.58 37.69
C MET A 29 -11.41 -3.17 36.83
N LEU A 30 -10.70 -4.18 37.32
CA LEU A 30 -9.62 -4.85 36.59
C LEU A 30 -10.15 -5.63 35.37
N SER A 31 -11.30 -6.30 35.52
CA SER A 31 -11.97 -7.00 34.41
C SER A 31 -12.59 -6.04 33.39
N GLY A 32 -13.13 -4.90 33.83
CA GLY A 32 -13.58 -3.82 32.95
C GLY A 32 -12.45 -3.18 32.14
N ALA A 33 -11.29 -2.92 32.78
CA ALA A 33 -10.11 -2.37 32.10
C ALA A 33 -9.53 -3.37 31.08
N ALA A 34 -9.48 -4.66 31.39
CA ALA A 34 -9.04 -5.70 30.46
C ALA A 34 -9.98 -5.84 29.26
N LEU A 35 -11.30 -5.76 29.47
CA LEU A 35 -12.29 -5.80 28.39
C LEU A 35 -12.25 -4.53 27.53
N ALA A 36 -12.04 -3.37 28.13
CA ALA A 36 -11.84 -2.12 27.41
C ALA A 36 -10.56 -2.14 26.58
N ALA A 37 -9.46 -2.68 27.11
CA ALA A 37 -8.20 -2.86 26.38
C ALA A 37 -8.35 -3.88 25.24
N ALA A 38 -9.05 -4.99 25.46
CA ALA A 38 -9.32 -5.99 24.44
C ALA A 38 -10.22 -5.45 23.32
N SER A 39 -11.26 -4.67 23.66
CA SER A 39 -12.13 -4.03 22.66
C SER A 39 -11.42 -2.89 21.91
N LEU A 40 -10.54 -2.11 22.57
CA LEU A 40 -9.66 -1.16 21.90
C LEU A 40 -8.68 -1.85 20.93
N SER A 41 -8.10 -2.97 21.37
CA SER A 41 -7.17 -3.76 20.56
C SER A 41 -7.85 -4.38 19.35
N ALA A 42 -9.05 -4.95 19.52
CA ALA A 42 -9.86 -5.51 18.43
C ALA A 42 -10.35 -4.43 17.45
N ASN A 43 -10.74 -3.25 17.94
CA ASN A 43 -11.08 -2.12 17.07
C ASN A 43 -9.85 -1.58 16.34
N GLY A 44 -8.67 -1.59 16.97
CA GLY A 44 -7.40 -1.19 16.37
C GLY A 44 -7.00 -2.10 15.21
N SER A 45 -7.05 -3.43 15.42
CA SER A 45 -6.71 -4.42 14.38
C SER A 45 -7.67 -4.37 13.20
N SER A 46 -8.98 -4.21 13.45
CA SER A 46 -9.98 -4.06 12.39
C SER A 46 -9.79 -2.79 11.56
N ARG A 47 -9.45 -1.66 12.20
CA ARG A 47 -9.18 -0.40 11.50
C ARG A 47 -7.90 -0.49 10.66
N GLU A 48 -6.84 -1.08 11.19
CA GLU A 48 -5.61 -1.29 10.44
C GLU A 48 -5.86 -2.14 9.19
N GLU A 49 -6.58 -3.26 9.33
CA GLU A 49 -6.87 -4.13 8.20
C GLU A 49 -7.73 -3.44 7.14
N ASN A 50 -8.74 -2.67 7.54
CA ASN A 50 -9.58 -1.89 6.63
C ASN A 50 -8.78 -0.79 5.93
N CYS A 51 -7.89 -0.10 6.65
CA CYS A 51 -6.98 0.90 6.08
C CYS A 51 -6.10 0.26 5.00
N LEU A 52 -5.45 -0.88 5.33
CA LEU A 52 -4.59 -1.59 4.40
C LEU A 52 -5.35 -2.15 3.19
N ARG A 53 -6.54 -2.70 3.38
CA ARG A 53 -7.38 -3.18 2.28
C ARG A 53 -7.74 -2.03 1.32
N THR A 54 -8.17 -0.90 1.87
CA THR A 54 -8.50 0.30 1.08
C THR A 54 -7.29 0.82 0.33
N ALA A 55 -6.16 0.94 1.02
CA ALA A 55 -4.89 1.39 0.45
C ALA A 55 -4.44 0.52 -0.73
N ARG A 56 -4.55 -0.80 -0.58
CA ARG A 56 -4.20 -1.77 -1.62
C ARG A 56 -5.07 -1.61 -2.87
N TRP A 57 -6.39 -1.43 -2.71
CA TRP A 57 -7.29 -1.22 -3.85
C TRP A 57 -7.06 0.14 -4.53
N ILE A 58 -6.80 1.20 -3.77
CA ILE A 58 -6.38 2.49 -4.32
C ILE A 58 -5.08 2.32 -5.13
N GLY A 59 -4.09 1.64 -4.56
CA GLY A 59 -2.82 1.35 -5.24
C GLY A 59 -3.01 0.57 -6.53
N ALA A 60 -3.87 -0.46 -6.52
CA ALA A 60 -4.19 -1.23 -7.71
C ALA A 60 -4.85 -0.37 -8.79
N GLY A 61 -5.85 0.44 -8.41
CA GLY A 61 -6.56 1.34 -9.33
C GLY A 61 -5.63 2.39 -9.95
N ILE A 62 -4.76 3.00 -9.15
CA ILE A 62 -3.76 3.96 -9.64
C ILE A 62 -2.77 3.28 -10.60
N GLY A 63 -2.27 2.10 -10.24
CA GLY A 63 -1.36 1.34 -11.09
C GLY A 63 -1.97 1.03 -12.46
N VAL A 64 -3.17 0.45 -12.47
CA VAL A 64 -3.91 0.18 -13.72
C VAL A 64 -4.16 1.47 -14.50
N GLY A 65 -4.59 2.54 -13.83
CA GLY A 65 -4.84 3.84 -14.45
C GLY A 65 -3.61 4.41 -15.15
N ILE A 66 -2.43 4.33 -14.52
CA ILE A 66 -1.16 4.76 -15.12
C ILE A 66 -0.86 3.96 -16.38
N GLY A 67 -1.04 2.63 -16.37
CA GLY A 67 -0.79 1.81 -17.56
C GLY A 67 -1.78 2.04 -18.69
N LEU A 68 -3.05 2.23 -18.38
CA LEU A 68 -4.06 2.59 -19.37
C LEU A 68 -3.80 3.99 -19.94
N LEU A 69 -3.35 4.95 -19.13
CA LEU A 69 -3.00 6.29 -19.60
C LEU A 69 -1.84 6.26 -20.61
N HIS A 70 -0.79 5.46 -20.35
CA HIS A 70 0.32 5.30 -21.30
C HIS A 70 -0.13 4.60 -22.59
N THR A 71 -1.03 3.62 -22.50
CA THR A 71 -1.65 2.96 -23.65
C THR A 71 -2.50 3.95 -24.46
N TYR A 72 -3.29 4.78 -23.78
CA TYR A 72 -4.09 5.81 -24.43
C TYR A 72 -3.20 6.83 -25.15
N TRP A 73 -2.15 7.34 -24.50
CA TRP A 73 -1.23 8.27 -25.14
C TRP A 73 -0.49 7.65 -26.32
N SER A 74 -0.11 6.37 -26.26
CA SER A 74 0.53 5.70 -27.39
C SER A 74 -0.41 5.51 -28.59
N ILE A 75 -1.72 5.40 -28.34
CA ILE A 75 -2.74 5.33 -29.39
C ILE A 75 -3.10 6.73 -29.93
N ALA A 76 -3.20 7.73 -29.06
CA ALA A 76 -3.71 9.06 -29.39
C ALA A 76 -2.64 10.01 -29.97
N TYR A 77 -1.35 9.81 -29.71
CA TYR A 77 -0.31 10.70 -30.22
C TYR A 77 0.07 10.42 -31.69
N PRO A 78 0.32 11.46 -32.52
CA PRO A 78 0.12 11.36 -33.97
C PRO A 78 1.25 10.81 -34.86
N PRO A 79 2.46 10.37 -34.42
CA PRO A 79 3.36 9.75 -35.41
C PRO A 79 2.99 8.29 -35.72
N HIS A 80 1.90 7.76 -35.14
CA HIS A 80 1.55 6.33 -35.19
C HIS A 80 0.50 5.95 -36.24
N VAL A 81 0.28 6.78 -37.27
CA VAL A 81 -0.56 6.44 -38.43
C VAL A 81 -0.01 5.15 -39.05
N GLY A 82 -0.73 4.03 -38.86
CA GLY A 82 -0.37 2.73 -39.43
C GLY A 82 0.06 1.64 -38.44
N ILE A 83 0.18 1.91 -37.12
CA ILE A 83 0.42 0.85 -36.14
C ILE A 83 -0.91 0.12 -35.83
N PRO A 84 -0.99 -1.20 -36.01
CA PRO A 84 -2.19 -1.95 -35.67
C PRO A 84 -2.57 -1.82 -34.19
N LEU A 85 -3.84 -1.56 -33.90
CA LEU A 85 -4.37 -1.41 -32.54
C LEU A 85 -4.00 -2.57 -31.62
N TRP A 86 -4.03 -3.81 -32.15
CA TRP A 86 -3.68 -4.99 -31.36
C TRP A 86 -2.24 -4.94 -30.82
N LYS A 87 -1.29 -4.32 -31.53
CA LYS A 87 0.09 -4.16 -31.03
C LYS A 87 0.13 -3.21 -29.85
N GLN A 88 -0.59 -2.09 -29.94
CA GLN A 88 -0.69 -1.12 -28.84
C GLN A 88 -1.31 -1.76 -27.60
N LEU A 89 -2.37 -2.55 -27.78
CA LEU A 89 -3.01 -3.29 -26.69
C LEU A 89 -2.10 -4.39 -26.11
N ALA A 90 -1.37 -5.12 -26.96
CA ALA A 90 -0.46 -6.18 -26.54
C ALA A 90 0.70 -5.66 -25.67
N VAL A 91 1.08 -4.39 -25.84
CA VAL A 91 2.08 -3.73 -25.00
C VAL A 91 1.45 -3.09 -23.75
N GLY A 92 0.32 -2.42 -23.94
CA GLY A 92 -0.36 -1.63 -22.91
C GLY A 92 -1.01 -2.46 -21.80
N LEU A 93 -1.74 -3.52 -22.17
CA LEU A 93 -2.50 -4.33 -21.20
C LEU A 93 -1.60 -5.06 -20.19
N PRO A 94 -0.52 -5.76 -20.59
CA PRO A 94 0.38 -6.37 -19.62
C PRO A 94 1.01 -5.34 -18.67
N SER A 95 1.39 -4.18 -19.20
CA SER A 95 1.93 -3.07 -18.41
C SER A 95 0.92 -2.55 -17.37
N ALA A 96 -0.34 -2.37 -17.75
CA ALA A 96 -1.42 -1.99 -16.84
C ALA A 96 -1.68 -3.02 -15.74
N VAL A 97 -1.68 -4.32 -16.09
CA VAL A 97 -1.87 -5.40 -15.11
C VAL A 97 -0.69 -5.45 -14.12
N ILE A 98 0.55 -5.43 -14.62
CA ILE A 98 1.76 -5.48 -13.78
C ILE A 98 1.79 -4.29 -12.82
N SER A 99 1.56 -3.08 -13.33
CA SER A 99 1.55 -1.87 -12.50
C SER A 99 0.41 -1.86 -11.49
N GLY A 100 -0.76 -2.44 -11.81
CA GLY A 100 -1.84 -2.67 -10.85
C GLY A 100 -1.43 -3.59 -9.70
N VAL A 101 -0.79 -4.73 -10.02
CA VAL A 101 -0.29 -5.67 -8.99
C VAL A 101 0.80 -5.00 -8.13
N VAL A 102 1.76 -4.31 -8.76
CA VAL A 102 2.81 -3.59 -8.03
C VAL A 102 2.20 -2.49 -7.16
N GLY A 103 1.24 -1.73 -7.66
CA GLY A 103 0.52 -0.71 -6.91
C GLY A 103 -0.21 -1.28 -5.69
N TYR A 104 -0.88 -2.43 -5.84
CA TYR A 104 -1.51 -3.13 -4.72
C TYR A 104 -0.51 -3.42 -3.59
N HIS A 105 0.63 -4.03 -3.92
CA HIS A 105 1.63 -4.42 -2.93
C HIS A 105 2.40 -3.23 -2.35
N MET A 106 2.83 -2.30 -3.20
CA MET A 106 3.64 -1.14 -2.79
C MET A 106 2.84 -0.17 -1.93
N THR A 107 1.59 0.13 -2.28
CA THR A 107 0.75 1.02 -1.46
C THR A 107 0.39 0.38 -0.11
N GLY A 108 0.17 -0.94 -0.08
CA GLY A 108 0.01 -1.68 1.17
C GLY A 108 1.26 -1.62 2.05
N TRP A 109 2.44 -1.81 1.47
CA TRP A 109 3.73 -1.67 2.17
C TRP A 109 3.95 -0.24 2.69
N ALA A 110 3.74 0.77 1.83
CA ALA A 110 3.91 2.18 2.19
C ALA A 110 2.97 2.58 3.33
N THR A 111 1.72 2.15 3.28
CA THR A 111 0.74 2.43 4.35
C THR A 111 1.19 1.84 5.69
N ARG A 112 1.71 0.60 5.73
CA ARG A 112 2.32 0.04 6.95
C ARG A 112 3.48 0.89 7.47
N ARG A 113 4.35 1.37 6.58
CA ARG A 113 5.50 2.22 6.95
C ARG A 113 5.10 3.61 7.44
N ILE A 114 4.03 4.18 6.87
CA ILE A 114 3.40 5.40 7.35
C ILE A 114 2.88 5.17 8.78
N MET A 115 2.06 4.12 9.00
CA MET A 115 1.47 3.82 10.31
C MET A 115 2.49 3.45 11.40
N ALA A 116 3.67 2.94 11.02
CA ALA A 116 4.67 2.48 11.98
C ALA A 116 5.02 3.56 13.03
N GLY A 117 4.88 3.23 14.31
CA GLY A 117 5.15 4.16 15.41
C GLY A 117 4.14 5.30 15.55
N SER A 118 2.91 5.10 15.05
CA SER A 118 1.74 5.96 15.27
C SER A 118 2.01 7.46 15.10
N PRO A 119 2.49 7.90 13.92
CA PRO A 119 2.88 9.28 13.74
C PRO A 119 1.65 10.21 13.72
N GLY A 120 1.79 11.35 14.40
CA GLY A 120 0.89 12.49 14.21
C GLY A 120 0.99 13.06 12.79
N ARG A 121 0.05 13.93 12.43
CA ARG A 121 -0.23 14.37 11.04
C ARG A 121 0.99 14.91 10.28
N ALA A 122 1.80 15.77 10.89
CA ALA A 122 2.97 16.36 10.22
C ALA A 122 4.04 15.30 9.88
N LYS A 123 4.33 14.40 10.82
CA LYS A 123 5.26 13.28 10.61
C LYS A 123 4.68 12.26 9.62
N ALA A 124 3.36 12.07 9.63
CA ALA A 124 2.67 11.24 8.67
C ALA A 124 2.74 11.82 7.25
N ALA A 125 2.69 13.15 7.07
CA ALA A 125 2.91 13.81 5.78
C ALA A 125 4.33 13.57 5.25
N LEU A 126 5.36 13.72 6.08
CA LEU A 126 6.74 13.47 5.68
C LEU A 126 6.97 12.00 5.29
N LYS A 127 6.45 11.06 6.11
CA LYS A 127 6.49 9.63 5.78
C LYS A 127 5.70 9.33 4.51
N GLY A 128 4.54 9.97 4.37
CA GLY A 128 3.70 9.90 3.18
C GLY A 128 4.47 10.31 1.94
N ALA A 129 5.15 11.47 1.97
CA ALA A 129 6.00 11.94 0.89
C ALA A 129 7.09 10.93 0.52
N LEU A 130 7.84 10.42 1.51
CA LEU A 130 8.94 9.49 1.29
C LEU A 130 8.48 8.14 0.74
N TYR A 131 7.49 7.51 1.37
CA TYR A 131 7.02 6.18 0.95
C TYR A 131 6.12 6.26 -0.28
N GLY A 132 5.41 7.39 -0.46
CA GLY A 132 4.70 7.74 -1.68
C GLY A 132 5.65 7.90 -2.86
N PHE A 133 6.79 8.57 -2.68
CA PHE A 133 7.85 8.66 -3.70
C PHE A 133 8.32 7.28 -4.15
N LEU A 134 8.69 6.40 -3.22
CA LEU A 134 9.16 5.05 -3.55
C LEU A 134 8.07 4.22 -4.23
N THR A 135 6.81 4.38 -3.80
CA THR A 135 5.66 3.68 -4.38
C THR A 135 5.40 4.15 -5.82
N GLY A 136 5.32 5.46 -6.04
CA GLY A 136 5.09 6.02 -7.37
C GLY A 136 6.23 5.71 -8.33
N ALA A 137 7.48 5.75 -7.84
CA ALA A 137 8.64 5.35 -8.64
C ALA A 137 8.59 3.88 -9.04
N ALA A 138 8.24 2.98 -8.12
CA ALA A 138 8.11 1.56 -8.41
C ALA A 138 6.96 1.28 -9.41
N ILE A 139 5.78 1.87 -9.20
CA ILE A 139 4.62 1.68 -10.08
C ILE A 139 4.97 2.14 -11.50
N LEU A 140 5.54 3.34 -11.65
CA LEU A 140 5.85 3.85 -12.98
C LEU A 140 7.01 3.10 -13.63
N THR A 141 8.06 2.71 -12.88
CA THR A 141 9.15 1.89 -13.43
C THR A 141 8.62 0.57 -13.95
N THR A 142 7.83 -0.14 -13.13
CA THR A 142 7.27 -1.45 -13.50
C THR A 142 6.20 -1.38 -14.57
N ASN A 143 5.60 -0.20 -14.77
CA ASN A 143 4.77 0.10 -15.92
C ASN A 143 5.61 0.30 -17.20
N ALA A 144 6.61 1.19 -17.12
CA ALA A 144 7.39 1.66 -18.25
C ALA A 144 8.27 0.57 -18.86
N VAL A 145 8.86 -0.32 -18.04
CA VAL A 145 9.74 -1.40 -18.53
C VAL A 145 9.05 -2.33 -19.53
N PRO A 146 7.95 -3.03 -19.18
CA PRO A 146 7.26 -3.91 -20.13
C PRO A 146 6.66 -3.12 -21.29
N PHE A 147 6.21 -1.87 -21.04
CA PHE A 147 5.66 -1.03 -22.08
C PHE A 147 6.71 -0.65 -23.15
N PHE A 148 7.87 -0.17 -22.74
CA PHE A 148 8.93 0.22 -23.67
C PHE A 148 9.62 -0.98 -24.31
N LEU A 149 9.85 -2.07 -23.58
CA LEU A 149 10.39 -3.30 -24.16
C LEU A 149 9.42 -3.90 -25.19
N GLY A 150 8.14 -4.03 -24.83
CA GLY A 150 7.11 -4.50 -25.75
C GLY A 150 7.02 -3.62 -26.99
N SER A 151 7.09 -2.30 -26.80
CA SER A 151 7.07 -1.34 -27.91
C SER A 151 8.28 -1.47 -28.83
N TYR A 152 9.46 -1.74 -28.27
CA TYR A 152 10.68 -1.99 -29.03
C TYR A 152 10.55 -3.25 -29.88
N TYR A 153 10.11 -4.37 -29.30
CA TYR A 153 9.99 -5.64 -30.03
C TYR A 153 8.85 -5.65 -31.06
N LEU A 154 7.74 -4.97 -30.79
CA LEU A 154 6.60 -4.88 -31.70
C LEU A 154 6.69 -3.72 -32.70
N LYS A 155 7.75 -2.91 -32.59
CA LYS A 155 8.02 -1.72 -33.40
C LYS A 155 6.89 -0.68 -33.34
N THR A 156 6.35 -0.46 -32.15
CA THR A 156 5.31 0.57 -31.92
C THR A 156 5.89 1.91 -31.47
N LEU A 157 7.06 1.90 -30.81
CA LEU A 157 7.82 3.11 -30.47
C LEU A 157 9.23 3.03 -31.05
N HIS A 158 9.68 4.14 -31.61
CA HIS A 158 11.06 4.31 -32.04
C HIS A 158 11.83 5.00 -30.92
N PHE A 159 12.90 4.37 -30.45
CA PHE A 159 13.80 4.93 -29.46
C PHE A 159 14.99 5.55 -30.18
N ASN A 160 15.27 6.82 -29.92
CA ASN A 160 16.47 7.50 -30.44
C ASN A 160 17.69 7.17 -29.57
N PHE A 161 18.07 5.89 -29.53
CA PHE A 161 19.25 5.43 -28.81
C PHE A 161 20.37 5.08 -29.80
N GLU A 162 21.51 5.73 -29.68
CA GLU A 162 22.71 5.43 -30.47
C GLU A 162 23.49 4.24 -29.87
N GLY A 163 24.08 3.36 -30.70
CA GLY A 163 24.95 2.26 -30.23
C GLY A 163 24.25 0.99 -29.71
N GLY A 164 25.01 0.07 -29.14
CA GLY A 164 24.53 -1.23 -28.62
C GLY A 164 23.74 -1.15 -27.29
N HIS A 165 23.18 -2.28 -26.87
CA HIS A 165 22.48 -2.48 -25.59
C HIS A 165 21.16 -1.70 -25.38
N ILE A 166 20.33 -1.60 -26.42
CA ILE A 166 19.01 -0.93 -26.36
C ILE A 166 18.14 -1.39 -25.17
N PRO A 167 18.00 -2.69 -24.84
CA PRO A 167 17.19 -3.12 -23.69
C PRO A 167 17.66 -2.56 -22.35
N LEU A 168 18.98 -2.43 -22.16
CA LEU A 168 19.55 -1.87 -20.93
C LEU A 168 19.28 -0.36 -20.83
N LYS A 169 19.34 0.35 -21.97
CA LYS A 169 18.99 1.78 -22.04
C LYS A 169 17.50 1.99 -21.71
N ILE A 170 16.62 1.17 -22.28
CA ILE A 170 15.18 1.18 -21.96
C ILE A 170 14.96 0.98 -20.46
N LEU A 171 15.63 0.01 -19.84
CA LEU A 171 15.54 -0.23 -18.41
C LEU A 171 16.00 0.99 -17.60
N GLY A 172 17.17 1.54 -17.92
CA GLY A 172 17.72 2.73 -17.26
C GLY A 172 16.80 3.94 -17.36
N THR A 173 16.28 4.24 -18.57
CA THR A 173 15.32 5.34 -18.78
C THR A 173 14.01 5.10 -18.04
N SER A 174 13.54 3.85 -17.97
CA SER A 174 12.32 3.50 -17.22
C SER A 174 12.49 3.73 -15.72
N VAL A 175 13.64 3.35 -15.15
CA VAL A 175 13.96 3.59 -13.73
C VAL A 175 14.10 5.08 -13.47
N LEU A 176 14.82 5.81 -14.33
CA LEU A 176 15.03 7.25 -14.16
C LEU A 176 13.70 8.02 -14.28
N GLY A 177 12.87 7.69 -15.28
CA GLY A 177 11.53 8.25 -15.43
C GLY A 177 10.62 7.88 -14.25
N GLY A 178 10.73 6.64 -13.76
CA GLY A 178 10.12 6.19 -12.53
C GLY A 178 10.44 7.09 -11.34
N ILE A 179 11.73 7.28 -11.04
CA ILE A 179 12.20 8.11 -9.93
C ILE A 179 11.78 9.57 -10.11
N ALA A 180 12.03 10.15 -11.29
CA ALA A 180 11.81 11.57 -11.54
C ALA A 180 10.32 11.93 -11.59
N TYR A 181 9.53 11.22 -12.40
CA TYR A 181 8.11 11.53 -12.59
C TYR A 181 7.24 10.78 -11.60
N GLY A 182 7.33 9.45 -11.59
CA GLY A 182 6.54 8.59 -10.72
C GLY A 182 6.79 8.89 -9.24
N GLY A 183 8.04 9.07 -8.87
CA GLY A 183 8.43 9.43 -7.51
C GLY A 183 7.88 10.80 -7.09
N THR A 184 8.02 11.82 -7.93
CA THR A 184 7.51 13.17 -7.60
C THR A 184 5.98 13.17 -7.42
N VAL A 185 5.25 12.56 -8.36
CA VAL A 185 3.78 12.44 -8.26
C VAL A 185 3.38 11.62 -7.02
N GLY A 186 4.09 10.51 -6.77
CA GLY A 186 3.89 9.69 -5.58
C GLY A 186 4.15 10.44 -4.27
N ALA A 187 5.17 11.31 -4.24
CA ALA A 187 5.46 12.14 -3.08
C ALA A 187 4.33 13.13 -2.80
N LEU A 188 3.83 13.83 -3.84
CA LEU A 188 2.72 14.78 -3.71
C LEU A 188 1.45 14.09 -3.21
N ALA A 189 1.08 12.94 -3.80
CA ALA A 189 -0.04 12.14 -3.33
C ALA A 189 0.17 11.67 -1.89
N GLY A 190 1.40 11.27 -1.56
CA GLY A 190 1.81 10.84 -0.22
C GLY A 190 1.68 11.92 0.85
N ILE A 191 2.01 13.17 0.53
CA ILE A 191 1.85 14.33 1.45
C ILE A 191 0.40 14.47 1.92
N VAL A 192 -0.56 14.21 1.04
CA VAL A 192 -2.00 14.26 1.35
C VAL A 192 -2.46 12.98 2.03
N TYR A 193 -2.04 11.83 1.49
CA TYR A 193 -2.47 10.51 1.97
C TYR A 193 -2.00 10.21 3.40
N GLY A 194 -0.76 10.59 3.76
CA GLY A 194 -0.19 10.33 5.08
C GLY A 194 -1.04 10.89 6.24
N PRO A 195 -1.40 12.19 6.24
CA PRO A 195 -2.32 12.78 7.20
C PRO A 195 -3.70 12.11 7.24
N CYS A 196 -4.24 11.69 6.08
CA CYS A 196 -5.50 10.96 6.02
C CYS A 196 -5.40 9.61 6.75
N VAL A 197 -4.30 8.88 6.60
CA VAL A 197 -4.05 7.63 7.35
C VAL A 197 -3.95 7.92 8.85
N SER A 198 -3.20 8.95 9.26
CA SER A 198 -3.06 9.33 10.67
C SER A 198 -4.42 9.68 11.31
N LEU A 199 -5.24 10.47 10.61
CA LEU A 199 -6.62 10.79 11.00
C LEU A 199 -7.50 9.54 11.09
N TYR A 200 -7.48 8.72 10.05
CA TYR A 200 -8.28 7.51 9.97
C TYR A 200 -7.92 6.51 11.07
N MET A 201 -6.66 6.48 11.52
CA MET A 201 -6.19 5.61 12.60
C MET A 201 -6.37 6.22 13.99
N LYS A 202 -6.65 7.53 14.11
CA LYS A 202 -6.70 8.29 15.37
C LYS A 202 -5.35 8.22 16.12
N PHE A 203 -4.25 8.44 15.41
CA PHE A 203 -2.94 8.69 16.01
C PHE A 203 -2.80 10.11 16.55
#